data_AF-A0A0V1K7D9-F1
#
_entry.id   AF-A0A0V1K7D9-F1
#
_cell.length_a   1.000
_cell.length_b   1.000
_cell.length_c   1.000
_cell.angle_alpha   90.00
_cell.angle_beta   90.00
_cell.angle_gamma   90.00
#
_symmetry.space_group_name_H-M   'P 1'
#
loop_
_entity.id
_entity.type
_entity.pdbx_description
1 polymer ?
#
loop_
_entity_poly.entity_id
_entity_poly.type
_entity_poly.pdbx_seq_one_letter_code
_entity_poly.pdbx_strand_id
1 'polypeptide(L)'
;MPPKKVKKSDEVSNDAETSESSDKIVSGEIYMCTVCMTSLREQVQARKPMVTTYCGHVFCKQCIERTLKNEIRNCPVCRANIAPNKYIFMKYKRKKVQVEEV
;
A
#
# COMPACT_ATOMS: atom_id res chain seq x y z
N MET A 1 -38.37 -1.60 -27.25
CA MET A 1 -36.92 -1.29 -27.18
C MET A 1 -36.18 -2.62 -27.13
N PRO A 2 -35.36 -2.97 -28.15
CA PRO A 2 -34.74 -4.28 -28.23
C PRO A 2 -33.43 -4.36 -27.42
N PRO A 3 -33.14 -5.49 -26.75
CA PRO A 3 -31.85 -5.74 -26.12
C PRO A 3 -30.80 -6.03 -27.20
N LYS A 4 -29.72 -5.24 -27.26
CA LYS A 4 -28.64 -5.43 -28.23
C LYS A 4 -27.55 -6.37 -27.67
N LYS A 5 -27.62 -7.61 -28.17
CA LYS A 5 -26.55 -8.48 -28.72
C LYS A 5 -25.27 -8.71 -27.90
N VAL A 6 -25.10 -9.98 -27.53
CA VAL A 6 -23.83 -10.69 -27.31
C VAL A 6 -22.98 -10.70 -28.59
N LYS A 7 -21.65 -10.52 -28.46
CA LYS A 7 -20.64 -11.10 -29.37
C LYS A 7 -19.36 -11.43 -28.60
N LYS A 8 -18.89 -12.67 -28.77
CA LYS A 8 -17.57 -13.17 -28.38
C LYS A 8 -16.65 -13.12 -29.60
N SER A 9 -15.39 -12.77 -29.41
CA SER A 9 -14.28 -13.12 -30.30
C SER A 9 -12.96 -12.94 -29.54
N ASP A 10 -12.24 -14.05 -29.43
CA ASP A 10 -10.87 -14.18 -28.95
C ASP A 10 -9.90 -13.48 -29.93
N GLU A 11 -8.93 -12.71 -29.43
CA GLU A 11 -7.59 -12.58 -30.04
C GLU A 11 -6.58 -12.00 -29.05
N VAL A 12 -5.40 -12.64 -29.02
CA VAL A 12 -4.25 -12.46 -28.14
C VAL A 12 -3.27 -11.47 -28.77
N SER A 13 -2.68 -10.59 -27.96
CA SER A 13 -1.35 -10.04 -28.22
C SER A 13 -0.51 -10.14 -26.95
N ASN A 14 0.48 -11.02 -27.02
CA ASN A 14 1.62 -11.08 -26.12
C ASN A 14 2.59 -9.97 -26.51
N ASP A 15 3.03 -9.18 -25.54
CA ASP A 15 4.36 -8.59 -25.57
C ASP A 15 5.00 -8.84 -24.20
N ALA A 16 5.88 -9.84 -24.22
CA ALA A 16 6.80 -10.13 -23.14
C ALA A 16 8.01 -9.20 -23.28
N GLU A 17 8.14 -8.23 -22.39
CA GLU A 17 9.45 -7.72 -22.01
C GLU A 17 9.74 -8.12 -20.57
N THR A 18 10.40 -9.27 -20.49
CA THR A 18 10.99 -9.86 -19.31
C THR A 18 12.19 -9.02 -18.88
N SER A 19 12.18 -8.53 -17.64
CA SER A 19 13.43 -8.35 -16.90
C SER A 19 13.43 -9.34 -15.76
N GLU A 20 14.11 -10.46 -15.97
CA GLU A 20 14.40 -11.44 -14.92
C GLU A 20 15.32 -10.78 -13.89
N SER A 21 14.79 -10.54 -12.71
CA SER A 21 15.58 -10.60 -11.49
C SER A 21 14.80 -11.45 -10.52
N SER A 22 15.48 -12.45 -9.97
CA SER A 22 14.90 -13.46 -9.09
C SER A 22 14.41 -12.83 -7.79
N ASP A 23 13.24 -12.20 -7.80
CA ASP A 23 12.56 -11.84 -6.58
C ASP A 23 11.76 -13.06 -6.14
N LYS A 24 12.48 -13.92 -5.41
CA LYS A 24 11.89 -14.90 -4.49
C LYS A 24 10.66 -14.25 -3.87
N ILE A 25 9.47 -14.84 -4.05
CA ILE A 25 8.33 -14.50 -3.20
C ILE A 25 8.71 -14.96 -1.79
N VAL A 26 9.46 -14.11 -1.10
CA VAL A 26 9.69 -14.20 0.33
C VAL A 26 8.33 -13.93 0.93
N SER A 27 7.76 -14.93 1.60
CA SER A 27 6.51 -14.88 2.34
C SER A 27 6.50 -13.74 3.37
N GLY A 28 6.26 -12.53 2.90
CA GLY A 28 6.28 -11.30 3.68
C GLY A 28 5.67 -10.20 2.83
N GLU A 29 4.35 -10.09 2.90
CA GLU A 29 3.55 -9.04 2.25
C GLU A 29 4.27 -7.68 2.31
N ILE A 30 4.53 -7.09 1.15
CA ILE A 30 5.23 -5.82 1.04
C ILE A 30 4.25 -4.73 1.49
N TYR A 31 4.25 -4.42 2.79
CA TYR A 31 3.52 -3.27 3.29
C TYR A 31 4.17 -1.98 2.78
N MET A 32 3.41 -1.19 2.02
CA MET A 32 3.84 0.09 1.47
C MET A 32 2.78 1.16 1.73
N CYS A 33 3.20 2.39 2.02
CA CYS A 33 2.27 3.51 2.12
C CYS A 33 1.84 3.92 0.71
N THR A 34 0.55 3.80 0.37
CA THR A 34 0.06 4.14 -0.98
C THR A 34 0.02 5.64 -1.29
N VAL A 35 0.25 6.50 -0.30
CA VAL A 35 0.27 7.96 -0.47
C VAL A 35 1.66 8.49 -0.80
N CYS A 36 2.70 7.95 -0.17
CA CYS A 36 4.09 8.37 -0.40
C CYS A 36 4.95 7.30 -1.08
N MET A 37 4.35 6.16 -1.44
CA MET A 37 4.98 5.02 -2.11
C MET A 37 6.23 4.47 -1.40
N THR A 38 6.35 4.73 -0.09
CA THR A 38 7.50 4.29 0.71
C THR A 38 7.25 2.92 1.33
N SER A 39 8.22 2.02 1.21
CA SER A 39 8.14 0.67 1.77
C SER A 39 8.19 0.66 3.30
N LEU A 40 7.66 -0.40 3.92
CA LEU A 40 7.78 -0.62 5.37
C LEU A 40 9.25 -0.66 5.81
N ARG A 41 10.14 -1.26 5.02
CA ARG A 41 11.57 -1.34 5.35
C ARG A 41 12.20 0.05 5.49
N GLU A 42 11.95 0.91 4.50
CA GLU A 42 12.42 2.30 4.53
C GLU A 42 11.80 3.09 5.70
N GLN A 43 10.51 2.92 5.97
CA GLN A 43 9.85 3.57 7.11
C GLN A 43 10.45 3.11 8.45
N VAL A 44 10.70 1.81 8.61
CA VAL A 44 11.33 1.24 9.81
C VAL A 44 12.74 1.81 9.99
N GLN A 45 13.54 1.87 8.91
CA GLN A 45 14.89 2.43 8.92
C GLN A 45 14.87 3.91 9.29
N ALA A 46 13.96 4.67 8.71
CA ALA A 46 13.73 6.09 9.00
C ALA A 46 13.03 6.34 10.36
N ARG A 47 12.75 5.29 11.14
CA ARG A 47 12.02 5.34 12.42
C ARG A 47 10.65 6.01 12.32
N LYS A 48 10.02 5.94 11.15
CA LYS A 48 8.67 6.46 10.90
C LYS A 48 7.63 5.34 11.12
N PRO A 49 6.57 5.61 11.90
CA PRO A 49 5.53 4.61 12.17
C PRO A 49 4.60 4.39 10.98
N MET A 50 4.28 3.13 10.75
CA MET A 50 3.22 2.68 9.84
C MET A 50 1.94 2.36 10.61
N VAL A 51 0.81 2.62 9.98
CA VAL A 51 -0.52 2.40 10.55
C VAL A 51 -1.42 1.68 9.56
N THR A 52 -2.43 1.01 10.07
CA THR A 52 -3.53 0.45 9.27
C THR A 52 -4.85 1.07 9.71
N THR A 53 -5.73 1.38 8.76
CA THR A 53 -7.10 1.83 9.04
C THR A 53 -8.00 0.62 9.28
N TYR A 54 -9.17 0.80 9.90
CA TYR A 54 -10.13 -0.32 10.07
C TYR A 54 -10.68 -0.89 8.76
N CYS A 55 -10.56 -0.15 7.65
CA CYS A 55 -10.86 -0.68 6.33
C CYS A 55 -9.71 -1.50 5.71
N GLY A 56 -8.62 -1.74 6.45
CA GLY A 56 -7.52 -2.64 6.07
C GLY A 56 -6.40 -2.00 5.23
N HIS A 57 -6.46 -0.70 4.94
CA HIS A 57 -5.44 -0.04 4.13
C HIS A 57 -4.29 0.52 4.98
N VAL A 58 -3.08 0.44 4.44
CA VAL A 58 -1.84 0.75 5.16
C VAL A 58 -1.25 2.08 4.70
N PHE A 59 -0.85 2.91 5.65
CA PHE A 59 -0.26 4.24 5.43
C PHE A 59 0.84 4.53 6.45
N CYS A 60 1.75 5.46 6.15
CA CYS A 60 2.59 6.02 7.20
C CYS A 60 1.80 7.04 8.03
N LYS A 61 2.19 7.22 9.30
CA LYS A 61 1.51 8.16 10.23
C LYS A 61 1.35 9.56 9.63
N GLN A 62 2.38 10.08 8.98
CA GLN A 62 2.34 11.44 8.44
C GLN A 62 1.32 11.59 7.31
N CYS A 63 1.24 10.59 6.42
CA CYS A 63 0.28 10.60 5.31
C CYS A 63 -1.16 10.51 5.82
N ILE A 64 -1.45 9.59 6.74
CA ILE A 64 -2.81 9.48 7.28
C ILE A 64 -3.20 10.73 8.06
N GLU A 65 -2.31 11.32 8.84
CA GLU A 65 -2.59 12.54 9.60
C GLU A 65 -2.90 13.71 8.66
N ARG A 66 -2.22 13.80 7.52
CA ARG A 66 -2.50 14.81 6.50
C ARG A 66 -3.89 14.59 5.88
N THR A 67 -4.28 13.35 5.60
CA THR A 67 -5.62 13.05 5.09
C THR A 67 -6.70 13.45 6.09
N LEU A 68 -6.50 13.19 7.38
CA LEU A 68 -7.49 13.44 8.43
C LEU A 68 -7.57 14.89 8.90
N LYS A 69 -6.62 15.75 8.49
CA LYS A 69 -6.70 17.20 8.72
C LYS A 69 -7.79 17.88 7.91
N ASN A 70 -8.19 17.29 6.78
CA ASN A 70 -9.26 17.82 5.94
C ASN A 70 -10.64 17.60 6.59
N GLU A 71 -11.64 18.38 6.18
CA GLU A 71 -13.03 18.24 6.64
C GLU A 71 -13.60 16.84 6.34
N ILE A 72 -13.20 16.27 5.19
CA ILE A 72 -13.59 14.92 4.78
C ILE A 72 -12.51 13.92 5.19
N ARG A 73 -12.82 13.13 6.21
CA ARG A 73 -11.93 12.10 6.78
C ARG A 73 -12.19 10.74 6.15
N ASN A 74 -11.75 10.53 4.93
CA ASN A 74 -11.96 9.27 4.21
C ASN A 74 -10.64 8.57 3.88
N CYS A 75 -10.70 7.24 3.77
CA CYS A 75 -9.58 6.43 3.30
C CYS A 75 -9.21 6.82 1.87
N PRO A 76 -7.93 7.12 1.57
CA PRO A 76 -7.48 7.45 0.22
C PRO A 76 -7.72 6.34 -0.81
N VAL A 77 -7.88 5.09 -0.36
CA VAL A 77 -8.04 3.92 -1.25
C VAL A 77 -9.51 3.58 -1.45
N CYS A 78 -10.22 3.20 -0.38
CA CYS A 78 -11.61 2.73 -0.48
C CYS A 78 -12.67 3.75 -0.09
N ARG A 79 -12.26 4.99 0.25
CA ARG A 79 -13.16 6.09 0.66
C ARG A 79 -14.00 5.84 1.92
N ALA A 80 -13.78 4.74 2.62
CA ALA A 80 -14.41 4.48 3.92
C ALA A 80 -14.10 5.62 4.91
N ASN A 81 -15.07 6.01 5.72
CA ASN A 81 -14.89 7.06 6.73
C ASN A 81 -13.88 6.60 7.80
N ILE A 82 -12.92 7.47 8.12
CA ILE A 82 -11.90 7.28 9.14
C ILE A 82 -12.18 8.28 10.27
N ALA A 83 -12.80 7.80 11.34
CA ALA A 83 -12.98 8.61 12.54
C ALA A 83 -11.63 8.98 13.22
N PRO A 84 -11.58 10.04 14.03
CA PRO A 84 -10.34 10.60 14.60
C PRO A 84 -9.49 9.63 15.46
N ASN A 85 -10.07 8.56 16.00
CA ASN A 85 -9.36 7.53 16.79
C ASN A 85 -9.29 6.17 16.07
N LYS A 86 -9.24 6.16 14.73
CA LYS A 86 -9.56 4.96 13.94
C LYS A 86 -8.48 4.38 13.02
N TYR A 87 -7.21 4.62 13.34
CA TYR A 87 -6.11 3.83 12.79
C TYR A 87 -5.30 3.19 13.91
N ILE A 88 -4.73 2.02 13.61
CA ILE A 88 -3.97 1.21 14.55
C ILE A 88 -2.51 1.26 14.13
N PHE A 89 -1.62 1.49 15.09
CA PHE A 89 -0.18 1.40 14.87
C PHE A 89 0.22 -0.04 14.61
N MET A 90 0.90 -0.28 13.48
CA MET A 90 1.44 -1.59 13.17
C MET A 90 2.61 -1.87 14.11
N LYS A 91 2.55 -2.98 14.85
CA LYS A 91 3.65 -3.40 15.72
C LYS A 91 4.64 -4.23 14.90
N TYR A 92 5.89 -3.79 14.84
CA TYR A 92 6.97 -4.52 14.18
C TYR A 92 8.20 -4.55 15.08
N LYS A 93 8.86 -5.72 15.13
CA LYS A 93 10.14 -5.86 15.84
C LYS A 93 11.22 -5.16 15.00
N ARG A 94 11.82 -4.11 15.57
CA ARG A 94 12.97 -3.45 14.94
C ARG A 94 14.16 -4.42 14.98
N LYS A 95 14.54 -4.98 13.84
CA LYS A 95 15.89 -5.56 13.70
C LYS A 95 16.86 -4.39 13.57
N LYS A 96 17.92 -4.36 14.37
CA LYS A 96 19.02 -3.41 14.17
C LYS A 96 19.57 -3.66 12.76
N VAL A 97 19.36 -2.71 11.86
CA VAL A 97 20.01 -2.74 10.55
C VAL A 97 21.46 -2.36 10.80
N GLN A 98 22.36 -3.34 10.67
CA GLN A 98 23.78 -3.08 10.61
C GLN A 98 24.02 -2.40 9.25
N VAL A 99 24.23 -1.10 9.29
CA VAL A 99 24.78 -0.36 8.14
C VAL A 99 26.29 -0.54 8.25
N GLU A 100 26.87 -1.37 7.40
CA GLU A 100 28.31 -1.38 7.19
C GLU A 100 28.67 -0.08 6.46
N GLU A 101 29.41 0.79 7.13
CA GLU A 101 30.10 1.92 6.51
C GLU A 101 31.20 1.34 5.61
N VAL A 102 31.19 1.74 4.33
CA VAL A 102 32.29 1.50 3.37
C VAL A 102 33.15 2.74 3.33
#